data_AF-A0A354XLJ5-F1
#
_entry.id   AF-A0A354XLJ5-F1
#
_cell.length_a   1.000
_cell.length_b   1.000
_cell.length_c   1.000
_cell.angle_alpha   90.00
_cell.angle_beta   90.00
_cell.angle_gamma   90.00
#
_symmetry.space_group_name_H-M   'P 1'
#
loop_
_entity.id
_entity.type
_entity.pdbx_description
1 polymer ?
#
loop_
_entity_poly.entity_id
_entity_poly.type
_entity_poly.pdbx_seq_one_letter_code
_entity_poly.pdbx_strand_id
1 'polypeptide(L)'
;DNGVVVIGYTDFPSRMATQASLLYATNIRHMLTDLTPEKDGVIHHNMDDDVIRGATVTHQGEITFPPPPPKVKAIGAAKPKKKEKAPTPEEKKAAELATFKAQTKSQVTMLAVGGALMLLLGLVAPASFMQHFIVFVLACFIGFQVIWKVSHSLHTPL
;
A
#
# COMPACT_ATOMS: atom_id res chain seq x y z
N ASP A 1 -29.56 -24.77 -30.27
CA ASP A 1 -29.70 -25.32 -28.91
C ASP A 1 -28.56 -26.27 -28.59
N ASN A 2 -27.64 -26.00 -27.67
CA ASN A 2 -27.68 -25.07 -26.53
C ASN A 2 -26.60 -23.95 -26.55
N GLY A 3 -25.87 -23.75 -27.67
CA GLY A 3 -24.91 -22.63 -27.81
C GLY A 3 -23.74 -22.63 -26.81
N VAL A 4 -23.50 -23.74 -26.11
CA VAL A 4 -22.46 -23.85 -25.09
C VAL A 4 -21.10 -24.14 -25.73
N VAL A 5 -20.11 -23.32 -25.41
CA VAL A 5 -18.70 -23.55 -25.78
C VAL A 5 -17.94 -24.00 -24.53
N VAL A 6 -17.37 -25.21 -24.57
CA VAL A 6 -16.53 -25.74 -23.50
C VAL A 6 -15.07 -25.45 -23.82
N ILE A 7 -14.40 -24.69 -22.95
CA ILE A 7 -12.99 -24.33 -23.10
C ILE A 7 -12.16 -25.20 -22.15
N GLY A 8 -11.26 -26.00 -22.71
CA GLY A 8 -10.42 -26.96 -21.99
C GLY A 8 -8.93 -26.77 -22.21
N TYR A 9 -8.44 -25.52 -22.26
CA TYR A 9 -7.00 -25.26 -22.40
C TYR A 9 -6.24 -25.76 -21.18
N THR A 10 -5.19 -26.54 -21.41
CA THR A 10 -4.32 -27.10 -20.37
C THR A 10 -3.20 -26.16 -19.96
N ASP A 11 -2.92 -25.14 -20.77
CA ASP A 11 -1.81 -24.19 -20.62
C ASP A 11 -2.29 -22.73 -20.58
N PHE A 12 -3.38 -22.46 -19.85
CA PHE A 12 -3.96 -21.13 -19.74
C PHE A 12 -2.96 -20.00 -19.39
N PRO A 13 -1.96 -20.20 -18.49
CA PRO A 13 -0.95 -19.19 -18.20
C PRO A 13 -0.13 -18.75 -19.43
N SER A 14 0.11 -19.65 -20.39
CA SER A 14 0.86 -19.36 -21.62
C SER A 14 0.16 -18.31 -22.50
N ARG A 15 -1.16 -18.18 -22.39
CA ARG A 15 -1.96 -17.18 -23.13
C ARG A 15 -1.82 -15.76 -22.58
N MET A 16 -1.23 -15.61 -21.40
CA MET A 16 -0.82 -14.32 -20.81
C MET A 16 0.66 -14.38 -20.41
N ALA A 17 1.51 -14.80 -21.36
CA ALA A 17 2.92 -15.09 -21.12
C ALA A 17 3.67 -13.99 -20.35
N THR A 18 3.44 -12.71 -20.68
CA THR A 18 4.11 -11.58 -20.00
C THR A 18 3.79 -11.54 -18.50
N GLN A 19 2.52 -11.72 -18.13
CA GLN A 19 2.10 -11.67 -16.72
C GLN A 19 2.52 -12.94 -15.97
N ALA A 20 2.35 -14.09 -16.60
CA ALA A 20 2.80 -15.37 -16.03
C ALA A 20 4.32 -15.33 -15.77
N SER A 21 5.11 -14.81 -16.70
CA SER A 21 6.57 -14.67 -16.56
C SER A 21 6.95 -13.70 -15.44
N LEU A 22 6.27 -12.55 -15.33
CA LEU A 22 6.57 -11.56 -14.29
C LEU A 22 6.27 -12.09 -12.88
N LEU A 23 5.13 -12.75 -12.71
CA LEU A 23 4.76 -13.38 -11.44
C LEU A 23 5.69 -14.54 -11.09
N TYR A 24 6.03 -15.39 -12.08
CA TYR A 24 6.94 -16.49 -11.88
C TYR A 24 8.36 -16.02 -11.53
N ALA A 25 8.89 -15.02 -12.23
CA ALA A 25 10.18 -14.41 -11.93
C ALA A 25 10.20 -13.78 -10.53
N THR A 26 9.10 -13.16 -10.11
CA THR A 26 8.94 -12.63 -8.75
C THR A 26 9.03 -13.73 -7.70
N ASN A 27 8.37 -14.87 -7.93
CA ASN A 27 8.46 -16.03 -7.04
C ASN A 27 9.88 -16.59 -6.95
N ILE A 28 10.58 -16.72 -8.08
CA ILE A 28 11.99 -17.16 -8.10
C ILE A 28 12.87 -16.18 -7.32
N ARG A 29 12.68 -14.87 -7.51
CA ARG A 29 13.42 -13.85 -6.78
C ARG A 29 13.23 -13.97 -5.26
N HIS A 30 12.00 -14.21 -4.82
CA HIS A 30 11.71 -14.42 -3.40
C HIS A 30 12.42 -15.66 -2.86
N MET A 31 12.35 -16.79 -3.57
CA MET A 31 13.07 -18.01 -3.19
C MET A 31 14.58 -17.79 -3.11
N LEU A 32 15.16 -17.06 -4.07
CA LEU A 32 16.59 -16.71 -4.04
C LEU A 32 16.94 -15.82 -2.85
N THR A 33 16.04 -14.91 -2.44
CA THR A 33 16.24 -14.07 -1.26
C THR A 33 16.26 -14.92 0.02
N ASP A 34 15.34 -15.88 0.13
CA ASP A 34 15.28 -16.79 1.29
C ASP A 34 16.52 -17.70 1.38
N LEU A 35 17.08 -18.07 0.21
CA LEU A 35 18.34 -18.83 0.12
C LEU A 35 19.60 -17.97 0.34
N THR A 36 19.50 -16.64 0.29
CA THR A 36 20.64 -15.71 0.43
C THR A 36 20.35 -14.65 1.51
N PRO A 37 20.20 -15.04 2.78
CA PRO A 37 19.75 -14.14 3.84
C PRO A 37 20.66 -12.90 4.03
N GLU A 38 21.97 -13.07 3.85
CA GLU A 38 22.97 -11.99 3.96
C GLU A 38 23.10 -11.13 2.70
N LYS A 39 22.37 -11.44 1.61
CA LYS A 39 22.43 -10.75 0.31
C LYS A 39 23.80 -10.76 -0.37
N ASP A 40 24.70 -11.64 0.08
CA ASP A 40 26.07 -11.78 -0.46
C ASP A 40 26.15 -12.65 -1.72
N GLY A 41 25.01 -13.10 -2.24
CA GLY A 41 24.96 -13.99 -3.41
C GLY A 41 25.44 -15.43 -3.16
N VAL A 42 25.80 -15.76 -1.92
CA VAL A 42 26.15 -17.12 -1.50
C VAL A 42 24.89 -17.85 -1.06
N ILE A 43 24.58 -18.95 -1.75
CA ILE A 43 23.41 -19.79 -1.43
C ILE A 43 23.69 -20.56 -0.14
N HIS A 44 22.87 -20.31 0.87
CA HIS A 44 22.88 -21.05 2.12
C HIS A 44 21.64 -21.95 2.20
N HIS A 45 21.83 -23.23 1.91
CA HIS A 45 20.73 -24.21 1.87
C HIS A 45 20.37 -24.69 3.28
N ASN A 46 19.55 -23.92 3.99
CA ASN A 46 19.11 -24.27 5.33
C ASN A 46 18.03 -25.37 5.31
N MET A 47 18.40 -26.60 5.67
CA MET A 47 17.47 -27.74 5.73
C MET A 47 16.54 -27.74 6.95
N ASP A 48 16.75 -26.84 7.91
CA ASP A 48 15.86 -26.66 9.07
C ASP A 48 14.69 -25.69 8.79
N ASP A 49 14.74 -24.96 7.67
CA ASP A 49 13.64 -24.12 7.21
C ASP A 49 12.56 -24.96 6.52
N ASP A 50 11.32 -24.91 7.01
CA ASP A 50 10.19 -25.70 6.51
C ASP A 50 9.88 -25.41 5.01
N VAL A 51 10.10 -24.18 4.53
CA VAL A 51 9.87 -23.76 3.13
C VAL A 51 10.96 -24.31 2.23
N ILE A 52 12.22 -24.16 2.63
CA ILE A 52 13.37 -24.65 1.85
C ILE A 52 13.37 -26.19 1.84
N ARG A 53 13.12 -26.85 2.97
CA ARG A 53 13.03 -28.31 3.07
C ARG A 53 11.87 -28.89 2.28
N GLY A 54 10.74 -28.18 2.21
CA GLY A 54 9.55 -28.57 1.45
C GLY A 54 9.71 -28.41 -0.07
N ALA A 55 10.42 -27.36 -0.51
CA ALA A 55 10.70 -27.11 -1.92
C ALA A 55 11.84 -27.97 -2.48
N THR A 56 12.74 -28.48 -1.63
CA THR A 56 13.94 -29.23 -2.05
C THR A 56 13.65 -30.71 -2.27
N VAL A 57 13.65 -31.14 -3.54
CA VAL A 57 13.44 -32.55 -3.95
C VAL A 57 14.73 -33.36 -3.90
N THR A 58 15.86 -32.75 -4.24
CA THR A 58 17.20 -33.36 -4.19
C THR A 58 18.20 -32.39 -3.57
N HIS A 59 19.13 -32.92 -2.77
CA HIS A 59 20.22 -32.15 -2.18
C HIS A 59 21.51 -32.97 -2.23
N GLN A 60 22.57 -32.40 -2.80
CA GLN A 60 23.90 -33.03 -2.90
C GLN A 60 23.90 -34.46 -3.47
N GLY A 61 22.99 -34.75 -4.41
CA GLY A 61 22.89 -36.06 -5.07
C GLY A 61 21.97 -37.07 -4.36
N GLU A 62 21.43 -36.71 -3.18
CA GLU A 62 20.45 -37.54 -2.48
C GLU A 62 19.02 -37.03 -2.72
N ILE A 63 18.07 -37.95 -2.80
CA ILE A 63 16.64 -37.63 -2.92
C ILE A 63 16.10 -37.35 -1.53
N THR A 64 15.68 -36.11 -1.29
CA THR A 64 15.13 -35.64 0.00
C THR A 64 13.60 -35.66 0.03
N PHE A 65 12.97 -36.11 -1.05
CA PHE A 65 11.53 -36.32 -1.16
C PHE A 65 11.14 -37.72 -0.67
N PRO A 66 10.05 -37.89 0.12
CA PRO A 66 9.06 -36.91 0.55
C PRO A 66 9.53 -36.05 1.75
N PRO A 67 9.16 -34.76 1.81
CA PRO A 67 9.52 -33.92 2.94
C PRO A 67 8.80 -34.38 4.22
N PRO A 68 9.46 -34.31 5.39
CA PRO A 68 8.81 -34.55 6.66
C PRO A 68 7.67 -33.53 6.86
N PRO A 69 6.61 -33.90 7.59
CA PRO A 69 5.52 -32.97 7.89
C PRO A 69 6.08 -31.71 8.58
N PRO A 70 5.71 -30.49 8.13
CA PRO A 70 6.23 -29.24 8.67
C PRO A 70 6.07 -29.18 10.19
N LYS A 71 7.12 -28.76 10.90
CA LYS A 71 7.09 -28.67 12.37
C LYS A 71 6.10 -27.60 12.84
N VAL A 72 5.87 -26.58 12.02
CA VAL A 72 4.83 -25.58 12.25
C VAL A 72 3.60 -25.93 11.42
N LYS A 73 2.61 -26.57 12.07
CA LYS A 73 1.25 -26.63 11.51
C LYS A 73 0.86 -25.21 11.12
N ALA A 74 0.59 -25.00 9.84
CA ALA A 74 0.25 -23.72 9.24
C ALA A 74 -0.50 -22.83 10.25
N ILE A 75 0.07 -21.65 10.53
CA ILE A 75 -0.65 -20.53 11.16
C ILE A 75 -1.63 -19.99 10.10
N GLY A 76 -2.56 -20.86 9.67
CA GLY A 76 -3.53 -20.65 8.61
C GLY A 76 -4.96 -20.88 9.07
N ALA A 77 -5.16 -21.40 10.29
CA ALA A 77 -6.35 -21.07 11.05
C ALA A 77 -6.05 -19.75 11.75
N ALA A 78 -6.28 -18.63 11.06
CA ALA A 78 -6.55 -17.39 11.76
C ALA A 78 -7.60 -17.73 12.82
N LYS A 79 -7.22 -17.76 14.10
CA LYS A 79 -8.19 -17.76 15.19
C LYS A 79 -9.20 -16.69 14.80
N PRO A 80 -10.50 -17.00 14.70
CA PRO A 80 -11.49 -16.02 14.26
C PRO A 80 -11.22 -14.77 15.07
N LYS A 81 -10.77 -13.69 14.41
CA LYS A 81 -10.57 -12.40 15.05
C LYS A 81 -11.85 -12.17 15.83
N LYS A 82 -11.74 -12.16 17.16
CA LYS A 82 -12.84 -11.91 18.07
C LYS A 82 -13.55 -10.73 17.47
N LYS A 83 -14.77 -10.92 16.96
CA LYS A 83 -15.57 -9.83 16.39
C LYS A 83 -15.54 -8.74 17.45
N GLU A 84 -14.81 -7.66 17.20
CA GLU A 84 -14.97 -6.45 17.99
C GLU A 84 -16.46 -6.19 17.98
N LYS A 85 -17.03 -6.14 19.18
CA LYS A 85 -18.46 -5.89 19.36
C LYS A 85 -18.76 -4.65 18.54
N ALA A 86 -19.71 -4.74 17.61
CA ALA A 86 -20.16 -3.59 16.87
C ALA A 86 -20.44 -2.48 17.89
N PRO A 87 -19.78 -1.32 17.80
CA PRO A 87 -19.93 -0.28 18.82
C PRO A 87 -21.41 0.08 18.89
N THR A 88 -21.90 0.15 20.12
CA THR A 88 -23.28 0.45 20.46
C THR A 88 -23.66 1.79 19.82
N PRO A 89 -24.92 2.04 19.38
CA PRO A 89 -25.29 3.29 18.70
C PRO A 89 -24.91 4.57 19.47
N GLU A 90 -24.79 4.49 20.80
CA GLU A 90 -24.34 5.58 21.67
C GLU A 90 -22.83 5.85 21.57
N GLU A 91 -22.00 4.82 21.44
CA GLU A 91 -20.54 4.96 21.28
C GLU A 91 -20.18 5.52 19.90
N LYS A 92 -20.94 5.15 18.85
CA LYS A 92 -20.80 5.75 17.52
C LYS A 92 -21.16 7.23 17.52
N LYS A 93 -22.27 7.61 18.16
CA LYS A 93 -22.67 9.02 18.30
C LYS A 93 -21.66 9.82 19.13
N ALA A 94 -21.11 9.24 20.20
CA ALA A 94 -20.07 9.89 20.99
C ALA A 94 -18.78 10.09 20.18
N ALA A 95 -18.39 9.10 19.37
CA ALA A 95 -17.24 9.19 18.47
C ALA A 95 -17.45 10.24 17.37
N GLU A 96 -18.62 10.28 16.74
CA GLU A 96 -18.98 11.29 15.72
C GLU A 96 -19.03 12.71 16.29
N LEU A 97 -19.55 12.88 17.50
CA LEU A 97 -19.53 14.18 18.17
C LEU A 97 -18.11 14.60 18.57
N ALA A 98 -17.26 13.65 18.94
CA ALA A 98 -15.85 13.91 19.25
C ALA A 98 -15.05 14.30 18.00
N THR A 99 -15.25 13.59 16.88
CA THR A 99 -14.60 13.93 15.60
C THR A 99 -15.11 15.26 15.06
N PHE A 100 -16.41 15.53 15.14
CA PHE A 100 -16.99 16.82 14.75
C PHE A 100 -16.41 17.97 15.58
N LYS A 101 -16.38 17.85 16.92
CA LYS A 101 -15.78 18.87 17.79
C LYS A 101 -14.30 19.09 17.49
N ALA A 102 -13.54 18.02 17.23
CA ALA A 102 -12.13 18.12 16.86
C ALA A 102 -11.94 18.84 15.51
N GLN A 103 -12.75 18.50 14.50
CA GLN A 103 -12.74 19.15 13.19
C GLN A 103 -13.14 20.62 13.30
N THR A 104 -14.21 20.96 14.02
CA THR A 104 -14.64 22.35 14.25
C THR A 104 -13.55 23.15 14.96
N LYS A 105 -12.93 22.59 16.01
CA LYS A 105 -11.83 23.26 16.72
C LYS A 105 -10.66 23.53 15.78
N SER A 106 -10.24 22.55 14.98
CA SER A 106 -9.16 22.72 14.01
C SER A 106 -9.49 23.79 12.96
N GLN A 107 -10.71 23.76 12.41
CA GLN A 107 -11.15 24.72 11.40
C GLN A 107 -11.23 26.14 11.96
N VAL A 108 -11.84 26.34 13.12
CA VAL A 108 -11.92 27.67 13.77
C VAL A 108 -10.54 28.17 14.15
N THR A 109 -9.66 27.32 14.65
CA THR A 109 -8.29 27.71 14.99
C THR A 109 -7.53 28.16 13.73
N MET A 110 -7.64 27.41 12.63
CA MET A 110 -7.00 27.76 11.36
C MET A 110 -7.53 29.08 10.79
N LEU A 111 -8.85 29.29 10.81
CA LEU A 111 -9.48 30.53 10.37
C LEU A 111 -9.10 31.73 11.25
N ALA A 112 -9.07 31.54 12.58
CA ALA A 112 -8.69 32.61 13.50
C ALA A 112 -7.23 33.01 13.33
N VAL A 113 -6.31 32.04 13.21
CA VAL A 113 -4.89 32.30 12.97
C VAL A 113 -4.66 32.94 11.60
N GLY A 114 -5.29 32.41 10.54
CA GLY A 114 -5.19 32.98 9.19
C GLY A 114 -5.76 34.40 9.12
N GLY A 115 -6.89 34.66 9.77
CA GLY A 115 -7.50 35.99 9.86
C GLY A 115 -6.65 36.98 10.65
N ALA A 116 -6.09 36.57 11.79
CA ALA A 116 -5.19 37.40 12.58
C ALA A 116 -3.91 37.77 11.81
N LEU A 117 -3.32 36.82 11.09
CA LEU A 117 -2.16 37.07 10.23
C LEU A 117 -2.49 38.04 9.08
N MET A 118 -3.64 37.87 8.42
CA MET A 118 -4.12 38.79 7.38
C MET A 118 -4.34 40.21 7.92
N LEU A 119 -4.91 40.34 9.12
CA LEU A 119 -5.12 41.64 9.77
C LEU A 119 -3.78 42.32 10.12
N LEU A 120 -2.82 41.58 10.67
CA LEU A 120 -1.49 42.10 10.98
C LEU A 120 -0.73 42.53 9.73
N LEU A 121 -0.80 41.73 8.65
CA LEU A 121 -0.21 42.08 7.36
C LEU A 121 -0.86 43.35 6.79
N GLY A 122 -2.18 43.50 6.88
CA GLY A 122 -2.88 44.70 6.44
C GLY A 122 -2.55 45.98 7.21
N LEU A 123 -2.12 45.86 8.49
CA LEU A 123 -1.70 47.01 9.30
C LEU A 123 -0.28 47.48 8.98
N VAL A 124 0.59 46.59 8.51
CA VAL A 124 2.03 46.88 8.29
C VAL A 124 2.37 47.08 6.81
N ALA A 125 1.62 46.48 5.89
CA ALA A 125 2.01 46.40 4.49
C ALA A 125 1.48 47.57 3.62
N PRO A 126 2.29 48.09 2.66
CA PRO A 126 1.84 49.04 1.65
C PRO A 126 0.82 48.45 0.67
N ALA A 127 -0.05 49.30 0.10
CA ALA A 127 -1.10 48.86 -0.84
C ALA A 127 -0.57 48.08 -2.07
N SER A 128 0.62 48.43 -2.56
CA SER A 128 1.27 47.73 -3.67
C SER A 128 1.66 46.28 -3.32
N PHE A 129 2.09 46.04 -2.07
CA PHE A 129 2.40 44.70 -1.59
C PHE A 129 1.16 43.82 -1.51
N MET A 130 0.02 44.37 -1.06
CA MET A 130 -1.25 43.64 -0.97
C MET A 130 -1.72 43.13 -2.34
N GLN A 131 -1.53 43.91 -3.40
CA GLN A 131 -1.88 43.49 -4.76
C GLN A 131 -1.02 42.32 -5.24
N HIS A 132 0.30 42.37 -5.03
CA HIS A 132 1.20 41.27 -5.39
C HIS A 132 0.96 40.02 -4.53
N PHE A 133 0.65 40.21 -3.24
CA PHE A 133 0.36 39.12 -2.33
C PHE A 133 -0.90 38.34 -2.72
N ILE A 134 -1.98 39.02 -3.11
CA ILE A 134 -3.21 38.37 -3.58
C ILE A 134 -2.94 37.55 -4.85
N VAL A 135 -2.20 38.11 -5.82
CA VAL A 135 -1.81 37.39 -7.05
C VAL A 135 -0.96 36.16 -6.72
N PHE A 136 -0.01 36.27 -5.80
CA PHE A 136 0.80 35.15 -5.33
C PHE A 136 -0.04 34.03 -4.71
N VAL A 137 -0.96 34.35 -3.79
CA VAL A 137 -1.82 33.36 -3.14
C VAL A 137 -2.74 32.65 -4.15
N LEU A 138 -3.32 33.40 -5.10
CA LEU A 138 -4.13 32.81 -6.18
C LEU A 138 -3.29 31.90 -7.09
N ALA A 139 -2.05 32.30 -7.41
CA ALA A 139 -1.13 31.48 -8.20
C ALA A 139 -0.78 30.17 -7.49
N CYS A 140 -0.55 30.19 -6.17
CA CYS A 140 -0.34 28.97 -5.38
C CYS A 140 -1.56 28.04 -5.42
N PHE A 141 -2.78 28.58 -5.31
CA PHE A 141 -4.01 27.78 -5.35
C PHE A 141 -4.23 27.13 -6.72
N ILE A 142 -4.02 27.88 -7.80
CA ILE A 142 -4.10 27.37 -9.18
C ILE A 142 -3.02 26.31 -9.41
N GLY A 143 -1.78 26.57 -9.01
CA GLY A 143 -0.67 25.61 -9.12
C GLY A 143 -0.96 24.29 -8.41
N PHE A 144 -1.48 24.35 -7.18
CA PHE A 144 -1.90 23.16 -6.44
C PHE A 144 -2.97 22.35 -7.19
N GLN A 145 -4.02 23.01 -7.71
CA GLN A 145 -5.08 22.32 -8.47
C GLN A 145 -4.56 21.70 -9.77
N VAL A 146 -3.63 22.35 -10.46
CA VAL A 146 -3.04 21.83 -11.69
C VAL A 146 -2.24 20.57 -11.40
N ILE A 147 -1.37 20.58 -10.39
CA ILE A 147 -0.53 19.43 -10.01
C ILE A 147 -1.37 18.25 -9.53
N TRP A 148 -2.38 18.50 -8.69
CA TRP A 148 -3.20 17.43 -8.12
C TRP A 148 -4.14 16.76 -9.13
N LYS A 149 -4.41 17.39 -10.27
CA LYS A 149 -5.24 16.84 -11.35
C LYS A 149 -4.44 16.13 -12.44
N VAL A 150 -3.11 16.02 -12.31
CA VAL A 150 -2.27 15.30 -13.28
C VAL A 150 -2.46 13.78 -13.12
N SER A 151 -2.59 13.06 -14.23
CA SER A 151 -2.62 11.60 -14.23
C SER A 151 -1.32 11.02 -13.66
N HIS A 152 -1.40 9.93 -12.90
CA HIS A 152 -0.23 9.34 -12.24
C HIS A 152 0.91 8.97 -13.20
N SER A 153 0.61 8.78 -14.49
CA SER A 153 1.58 8.49 -15.54
C SER A 153 2.49 9.66 -15.91
N LEU A 154 2.23 10.88 -15.42
CA LEU A 154 2.97 12.10 -15.75
C LEU A 154 3.73 12.71 -14.55
N HIS A 155 3.84 12.02 -13.41
CA HIS A 155 4.63 12.52 -12.27
C HIS A 155 6.16 12.51 -12.51
N THR A 156 6.65 11.69 -13.44
CA THR A 156 8.09 11.60 -13.75
C THR A 156 8.60 12.75 -14.65
N PRO A 157 7.83 13.27 -15.63
CA PRO A 157 8.22 14.44 -16.42
C PRO A 157 7.75 15.81 -15.91
N LEU A 158 6.99 15.90 -14.82
CA LEU A 158 6.52 17.17 -14.22
C LEU A 158 7.52 17.70 -13.17
#